data_AF-D8P8Z0-F1
#
_entry.id   AF-D8P8Z0-F1
#
_cell.length_a   1.000
_cell.length_b   1.000
_cell.length_c   1.000
_cell.angle_alpha   90.00
_cell.angle_beta   90.00
_cell.angle_gamma   90.00
#
_symmetry.space_group_name_H-M   'P 1'
#
loop_
_entity.id
_entity.type
_entity.pdbx_description
1 polymer ?
#
loop_
_entity_poly.entity_id
_entity_poly.type
_entity_poly.pdbx_seq_one_letter_code
_entity_poly.pdbx_strand_id
1 'polypeptide(L)'
;MTWWLWAFLGLFLLGSEIVTPGGFYMLFFGIGALVVGALVGLGMIQSEWMSWLLFSVFSVASLVILRPPLRRLMTAERDDVSPVDTMGGETAIVLDDVPPGATGKAECRGSTWNAHNAGDKPLLKGQRSRVERVDGITLWIKPE
;
A
#
# COMPACT_ATOMS: atom_id res chain seq x y z
N MET A 1 -25.72 31.25 -10.28
CA MET A 1 -24.77 30.27 -10.86
C MET A 1 -25.48 29.13 -11.58
N THR A 2 -25.08 28.85 -12.83
CA THR A 2 -25.66 27.78 -13.67
C THR A 2 -25.11 26.41 -13.26
N TRP A 3 -25.98 25.44 -12.93
CA TRP A 3 -25.59 24.11 -12.45
C TRP A 3 -24.66 23.32 -13.39
N TRP A 4 -24.63 23.70 -14.68
CA TRP A 4 -23.86 23.05 -15.74
C TRP A 4 -22.36 23.27 -15.55
N LEU A 5 -21.96 24.42 -14.98
CA LEU A 5 -20.56 24.73 -14.68
C LEU A 5 -19.99 23.77 -13.63
N TRP A 6 -20.78 23.44 -12.61
CA TRP A 6 -20.40 22.48 -11.58
C TRP A 6 -20.31 21.05 -12.11
N ALA A 7 -21.25 20.67 -12.98
CA ALA A 7 -21.21 19.38 -13.67
C ALA A 7 -19.96 19.25 -14.56
N PHE A 8 -19.63 20.30 -15.31
CA PHE A 8 -18.45 20.31 -16.18
C PHE A 8 -17.15 20.28 -15.37
N LEU A 9 -17.07 21.05 -14.29
CA LEU A 9 -15.93 21.05 -13.37
C LEU A 9 -15.74 19.66 -12.74
N GLY A 10 -16.81 19.05 -12.21
CA GLY A 10 -16.75 17.71 -11.63
C GLY A 10 -16.28 16.66 -12.63
N LEU A 11 -16.79 16.71 -13.87
CA LEU A 11 -16.37 15.80 -14.94
C LEU A 11 -14.91 16.02 -15.35
N PHE A 12 -14.46 17.27 -15.43
CA PHE A 12 -13.08 17.61 -15.75
C PHE A 12 -12.11 17.09 -14.68
N LEU A 13 -12.44 17.26 -13.39
CA LEU A 13 -11.64 16.73 -12.30
C LEU A 13 -11.60 15.20 -12.30
N LEU A 14 -12.73 14.54 -12.56
CA LEU A 14 -12.78 13.08 -12.72
C LEU A 14 -11.94 12.60 -13.91
N GLY A 15 -11.95 13.32 -15.04
CA GLY A 15 -11.12 12.99 -16.20
C GLY A 15 -9.62 13.21 -15.95
N SER A 16 -9.27 14.27 -15.22
CA SER A 16 -7.87 14.57 -14.85
C SER A 16 -7.25 13.52 -13.93
N GLU A 17 -8.06 12.75 -13.20
CA GLU A 17 -7.59 11.61 -12.40
C GLU A 17 -6.90 10.56 -13.29
N ILE A 18 -7.43 10.30 -14.49
CA ILE A 18 -6.90 9.28 -15.41
C ILE A 18 -5.46 9.63 -15.85
N VAL A 19 -5.14 10.92 -15.91
CA VAL A 19 -3.83 11.44 -16.34
C VAL A 19 -2.82 11.44 -15.19
N THR A 20 -3.26 11.31 -13.94
CA THR A 20 -2.40 11.47 -12.74
C THR A 20 -2.21 10.14 -12.01
N PRO A 21 -1.11 9.39 -12.25
CA PRO A 21 -0.88 8.13 -11.56
C PRO A 21 -0.63 8.36 -10.06
N GLY A 22 -1.44 7.72 -9.21
CA GLY A 22 -1.16 7.57 -7.78
C GLY A 22 -1.77 8.62 -6.86
N GLY A 23 -2.67 9.47 -7.34
CA GLY A 23 -3.29 10.50 -6.53
C GLY A 23 -4.79 10.63 -6.76
N PHE A 24 -5.58 9.70 -6.20
CA PHE A 24 -7.06 9.68 -6.12
C PHE A 24 -7.72 10.94 -5.50
N TYR A 25 -6.98 12.04 -5.38
CA TYR A 25 -7.45 13.31 -4.87
C TYR A 25 -8.49 13.93 -5.80
N MET A 26 -8.23 13.91 -7.11
CA MET A 26 -9.06 14.58 -8.12
C MET A 26 -10.46 13.96 -8.19
N LEU A 27 -10.58 12.65 -7.95
CA LEU A 27 -11.85 11.96 -7.82
C LEU A 27 -12.76 12.56 -6.72
N PHE A 28 -12.22 12.84 -5.53
CA PHE A 28 -12.99 13.37 -4.41
C PHE A 28 -13.47 14.80 -4.64
N PHE A 29 -12.60 15.65 -5.19
CA PHE A 29 -13.00 16.98 -5.61
C PHE A 29 -14.05 16.94 -6.73
N GLY A 30 -13.95 15.98 -7.66
CA GLY A 30 -14.94 15.76 -8.72
C GLY A 30 -16.32 15.38 -8.19
N ILE A 31 -16.39 14.44 -7.25
CA ILE A 31 -17.64 14.05 -6.59
C ILE A 31 -18.23 15.23 -5.80
N GLY A 32 -17.39 16.00 -5.10
CA GLY A 32 -17.82 17.21 -4.39
C GLY A 32 -18.44 18.26 -5.31
N ALA A 33 -17.85 18.48 -6.49
CA ALA A 33 -18.39 19.40 -7.49
C ALA A 33 -19.74 18.92 -8.05
N LEU A 34 -19.90 17.62 -8.29
CA LEU A 34 -21.16 17.04 -8.77
C LEU A 34 -22.29 17.16 -7.75
N VAL A 35 -21.99 16.90 -6.47
CA VAL A 35 -22.96 17.04 -5.38
C VAL A 35 -23.41 18.50 -5.26
N VAL A 36 -22.47 19.46 -5.21
CA VAL A 36 -22.81 20.88 -5.14
C VAL A 36 -23.59 21.33 -6.38
N GLY A 37 -23.20 20.86 -7.57
CA GLY A 37 -23.93 21.12 -8.81
C GLY A 37 -25.38 20.61 -8.76
N ALA A 38 -25.61 19.42 -8.21
CA ALA A 38 -26.94 18.87 -8.01
C ALA A 38 -27.78 19.69 -7.01
N LEU A 39 -27.19 20.13 -5.89
CA LEU A 39 -27.89 20.98 -4.91
C LEU A 39 -28.26 22.36 -5.49
N VAL A 40 -27.38 22.95 -6.31
CA VAL A 40 -27.67 24.19 -7.05
C VAL A 40 -28.77 23.95 -8.09
N GLY A 41 -28.72 22.82 -8.81
CA GLY A 41 -29.74 22.44 -9.79
C GLY A 41 -31.13 22.18 -9.19
N LEU A 42 -31.19 21.70 -7.95
CA LEU A 42 -32.43 21.51 -7.18
C LEU A 42 -32.97 22.82 -6.57
N GLY A 43 -32.31 23.96 -6.78
CA GLY A 43 -32.75 25.26 -6.28
C GLY A 43 -32.60 25.45 -4.77
N MET A 44 -31.93 24.52 -4.07
CA MET A 44 -31.67 24.64 -2.63
C MET A 44 -30.61 25.70 -2.31
N ILE A 45 -29.80 26.11 -3.30
CA ILE A 45 -28.74 27.09 -3.14
C ILE A 45 -28.93 28.22 -4.15
N GLN A 46 -29.32 29.40 -3.65
CA GLN A 46 -29.53 30.60 -4.48
C GLN A 46 -28.34 31.58 -4.42
N SER A 47 -27.50 31.48 -3.39
CA SER A 47 -26.35 32.37 -3.18
C SER A 47 -25.05 31.79 -3.74
N GLU A 48 -24.36 32.56 -4.56
CA GLU A 48 -23.18 32.11 -5.31
C GLU A 48 -21.96 31.87 -4.42
N TRP A 49 -21.78 32.71 -3.41
CA TRP A 49 -20.72 32.55 -2.40
C TRP A 49 -20.93 31.28 -1.57
N MET A 50 -22.18 30.91 -1.28
CA MET A 50 -22.52 29.70 -0.52
C MET A 50 -22.14 28.44 -1.30
N SER A 51 -22.31 28.42 -2.63
CA SER A 51 -21.90 27.28 -3.46
C SER A 51 -20.38 27.05 -3.45
N TRP A 52 -19.56 28.11 -3.50
CA TRP A 52 -18.09 27.99 -3.43
C TRP A 52 -17.61 27.53 -2.05
N LEU A 53 -18.25 28.02 -0.99
CA LEU A 53 -17.93 27.65 0.39
C LEU A 53 -18.30 26.18 0.65
N LEU A 54 -19.50 25.76 0.25
CA LEU A 54 -19.95 24.36 0.35
C LEU A 54 -19.09 23.42 -0.48
N PHE A 55 -18.70 23.79 -1.70
CA PHE A 55 -17.79 22.98 -2.51
C PHE A 55 -16.44 22.77 -1.83
N SER A 56 -15.88 23.82 -1.27
CA SER A 56 -14.60 23.75 -0.56
C SER A 56 -14.72 22.86 0.67
N VAL A 57 -15.78 23.04 1.46
CA VAL A 57 -16.05 22.21 2.66
C VAL A 57 -16.30 20.75 2.29
N PHE A 58 -17.14 20.47 1.30
CA PHE A 58 -17.44 19.10 0.85
C PHE A 58 -16.21 18.40 0.26
N SER A 59 -15.41 19.12 -0.53
CA SER A 59 -14.18 18.55 -1.10
C SER A 59 -13.17 18.22 -0.01
N VAL A 60 -12.95 19.14 0.94
CA VAL A 60 -12.05 18.91 2.08
C VAL A 60 -12.58 17.79 2.96
N ALA A 61 -13.88 17.76 3.27
CA ALA A 61 -14.50 16.71 4.06
C ALA A 61 -14.39 15.34 3.37
N SER A 62 -14.67 15.27 2.06
CA SER A 62 -14.53 14.05 1.27
C SER A 62 -13.08 13.56 1.28
N LEU A 63 -12.12 14.46 1.11
CA LEU A 63 -10.70 14.13 1.16
C LEU A 63 -10.28 13.63 2.54
N VAL A 64 -10.72 14.27 3.64
CA VAL A 64 -10.34 13.85 5.00
C VAL A 64 -11.00 12.52 5.39
N ILE A 65 -12.25 12.29 4.99
CA ILE A 65 -13.03 11.10 5.35
C ILE A 65 -12.65 9.89 4.49
N LEU A 66 -12.46 10.06 3.17
CA LEU A 66 -12.17 8.95 2.26
C LEU A 66 -10.67 8.66 2.09
N ARG A 67 -9.76 9.57 2.45
CA ARG A 67 -8.31 9.30 2.44
C ARG A 67 -7.89 8.10 3.30
N PRO A 68 -8.31 7.96 4.57
CA PRO A 68 -7.90 6.81 5.39
C PRO A 68 -8.36 5.45 4.84
N PRO A 69 -9.63 5.23 4.43
CA PRO A 69 -10.05 3.94 3.89
C PRO A 69 -9.42 3.64 2.53
N LEU A 70 -9.20 4.65 1.68
CA LEU A 70 -8.58 4.43 0.37
C LEU A 70 -7.09 4.07 0.49
N ARG A 71 -6.35 4.74 1.38
CA ARG A 71 -4.99 4.33 1.72
C ARG A 71 -4.96 2.91 2.27
N ARG A 72 -5.91 2.56 3.15
CA ARG A 72 -5.98 1.21 3.72
C ARG A 72 -6.28 0.16 2.66
N LEU A 73 -7.15 0.45 1.69
CA LEU A 73 -7.47 -0.47 0.59
C LEU A 73 -6.27 -0.66 -0.36
N MET A 74 -5.59 0.43 -0.72
CA MET A 74 -4.39 0.37 -1.59
C MET A 74 -3.17 -0.24 -0.88
N THR A 75 -3.06 -0.09 0.44
CA THR A 75 -2.03 -0.79 1.23
C THR A 75 -2.40 -2.26 1.46
N ALA A 76 -3.68 -2.59 1.66
CA ALA A 76 -4.11 -3.99 1.82
C ALA A 76 -3.82 -4.84 0.57
N GLU A 77 -3.82 -4.25 -0.62
CA GLU A 77 -3.44 -4.92 -1.87
C GLU A 77 -1.91 -4.97 -2.09
N ARG A 78 -1.13 -4.31 -1.22
CA ARG A 78 0.36 -4.34 -1.21
C ARG A 78 0.96 -5.03 0.00
N ASP A 79 0.16 -5.35 1.03
CA ASP A 79 0.60 -6.11 2.21
C ASP A 79 0.51 -7.63 2.00
N ASP A 80 -0.02 -8.09 0.86
CA ASP A 80 0.04 -9.50 0.52
C ASP A 80 1.24 -9.76 -0.38
N VAL A 81 2.25 -10.41 0.21
CA VAL A 81 3.44 -10.98 -0.43
C VAL A 81 4.55 -9.98 -0.77
N SER A 82 5.28 -9.55 0.26
CA SER A 82 6.72 -9.34 0.05
C SER A 82 7.29 -10.66 -0.49
N PRO A 83 8.00 -10.70 -1.64
CA PRO A 83 8.58 -11.94 -2.20
C PRO A 83 9.51 -12.68 -1.23
N VAL A 84 9.92 -11.98 -0.19
CA VAL A 84 10.76 -12.41 0.92
C VAL A 84 9.99 -13.33 1.88
N ASP A 85 8.70 -13.10 2.11
CA ASP A 85 7.89 -13.89 3.06
C ASP A 85 7.43 -15.24 2.45
N THR A 86 7.53 -15.39 1.12
CA THR A 86 7.27 -16.67 0.41
C THR A 86 8.43 -17.66 0.51
N MET A 87 9.57 -17.28 1.13
CA MET A 87 10.68 -18.22 1.34
C MET A 87 10.50 -19.05 2.61
N GLY A 88 9.49 -18.76 3.44
CA GLY A 88 9.13 -19.59 4.59
C GLY A 88 8.79 -21.02 4.16
N GLY A 89 9.56 -21.98 4.67
CA GLY A 89 9.41 -23.41 4.37
C GLY A 89 10.38 -23.96 3.32
N GLU A 90 11.15 -23.11 2.63
CA GLU A 90 12.13 -23.56 1.64
C GLU A 90 13.42 -24.11 2.26
N THR A 91 14.16 -24.89 1.45
CA THR A 91 15.50 -25.37 1.82
C THR A 91 16.55 -24.34 1.45
N ALA A 92 17.32 -23.90 2.45
CA ALA A 92 18.54 -23.11 2.28
C ALA A 92 19.78 -24.00 2.54
N ILE A 93 20.86 -23.74 1.82
CA ILE A 93 22.16 -24.42 2.01
C ILE A 93 23.09 -23.48 2.76
N VAL A 94 23.57 -23.91 3.91
CA VAL A 94 24.45 -23.10 4.76
C VAL A 94 25.82 -22.94 4.09
N LEU A 95 26.34 -21.71 3.95
CA LEU A 95 27.60 -21.43 3.26
C LEU A 95 28.80 -21.32 4.22
N ASP A 96 28.55 -21.00 5.48
CA ASP A 96 29.55 -20.84 6.55
C ASP A 96 29.08 -21.56 7.82
N ASP A 97 29.98 -22.06 8.65
CA ASP A 97 29.59 -22.67 9.93
C ASP A 97 28.93 -21.62 10.85
N VAL A 98 27.66 -21.83 11.21
CA VAL A 98 26.86 -20.90 12.01
C VAL A 98 26.53 -21.51 13.38
N PRO A 99 27.16 -21.05 14.47
CA PRO A 99 26.79 -21.45 15.82
C PRO A 99 25.31 -21.17 16.16
N PRO A 100 24.73 -21.83 17.16
CA PRO A 100 23.39 -21.52 17.66
C PRO A 100 23.23 -20.04 18.01
N GLY A 101 22.19 -19.38 17.50
CA GLY A 101 21.94 -17.95 17.74
C GLY A 101 22.93 -16.98 17.06
N ALA A 102 23.84 -17.47 16.21
CA ALA A 102 24.71 -16.64 15.40
C ALA A 102 24.12 -16.39 14.01
N THR A 103 24.66 -15.39 13.32
CA THR A 103 24.31 -15.08 11.94
C THR A 103 25.49 -15.41 11.03
N GLY A 104 25.23 -16.14 9.96
CA GLY A 104 26.16 -16.42 8.87
C GLY A 104 25.50 -16.21 7.52
N LYS A 105 25.93 -16.96 6.51
CA LYS A 105 25.37 -16.89 5.15
C LYS A 105 24.79 -18.24 4.74
N ALA A 106 23.69 -18.19 4.00
CA ALA A 106 23.12 -19.36 3.35
C ALA A 106 22.67 -19.02 1.93
N GLU A 107 22.70 -20.01 1.05
CA GLU A 107 22.17 -19.92 -0.30
C GLU A 107 20.71 -20.40 -0.30
N CYS A 108 19.81 -19.56 -0.80
CA CYS A 108 18.40 -19.87 -0.99
C CYS A 108 17.98 -19.42 -2.40
N ARG A 109 17.37 -20.32 -3.17
CA ARG A 109 17.00 -20.10 -4.59
C ARG A 109 18.15 -19.55 -5.47
N GLY A 110 19.38 -20.02 -5.26
CA GLY A 110 20.54 -19.56 -6.03
C GLY A 110 21.04 -18.15 -5.70
N SER A 111 20.50 -17.53 -4.64
CA SER A 111 20.97 -16.25 -4.12
C SER A 111 21.56 -16.41 -2.73
N THR A 112 22.59 -15.62 -2.40
CA THR A 112 23.19 -15.60 -1.07
C THR A 112 22.41 -14.66 -0.15
N TRP A 113 21.97 -15.17 0.99
CA TRP A 113 21.23 -14.45 2.02
C TRP A 113 21.98 -14.48 3.35
N ASN A 114 21.70 -13.49 4.21
CA ASN A 114 22.08 -13.59 5.62
C ASN A 114 21.21 -14.66 6.27
N ALA A 115 21.81 -15.52 7.09
CA ALA A 115 21.12 -16.63 7.71
C ALA A 115 21.39 -16.63 9.21
N HIS A 116 20.32 -16.60 10.00
CA HIS A 116 20.37 -16.71 11.45
C HIS A 116 20.01 -18.12 11.88
N ASN A 117 20.85 -18.73 12.70
CA ASN A 117 20.59 -20.05 13.24
C ASN A 117 19.56 -19.97 14.37
N ALA A 118 18.33 -20.39 14.08
CA ALA A 118 17.21 -20.39 15.01
C ALA A 118 17.11 -21.67 15.86
N GLY A 119 18.03 -22.62 15.68
CA GLY A 119 18.08 -23.87 16.42
C GLY A 119 19.16 -23.90 17.51
N ASP A 120 19.11 -24.94 18.34
CA ASP A 120 20.07 -25.15 19.44
C ASP A 120 21.36 -25.87 19.00
N LYS A 121 21.44 -26.30 17.74
CA LYS A 121 22.58 -27.02 17.18
C LYS A 121 23.35 -26.14 16.20
N PRO A 122 24.69 -26.22 16.16
CA PRO A 122 25.47 -25.53 15.14
C PRO A 122 25.11 -26.04 13.76
N LEU A 123 25.00 -25.12 12.81
CA LEU A 123 24.83 -25.42 11.40
C LEU A 123 26.19 -25.48 10.73
N LEU A 124 26.47 -26.57 10.03
CA LEU A 124 27.73 -26.76 9.32
C LEU A 124 27.64 -26.28 7.87
N LYS A 125 28.77 -25.85 7.32
CA LYS A 125 28.88 -25.51 5.90
C LYS A 125 28.45 -26.68 5.01
N GLY A 126 27.58 -26.38 4.04
CA GLY A 126 26.98 -27.35 3.11
C GLY A 126 25.75 -28.06 3.66
N GLN A 127 25.35 -27.80 4.91
CA GLN A 127 24.17 -28.42 5.50
C GLN A 127 22.88 -27.83 4.91
N ARG A 128 21.92 -28.72 4.64
CA ARG A 128 20.55 -28.34 4.26
C ARG A 128 19.78 -27.94 5.51
N SER A 129 19.18 -26.76 5.45
CA SER A 129 18.41 -26.18 6.54
C SER A 129 17.09 -25.68 6.01
N ARG A 130 16.05 -25.70 6.85
CA ARG A 130 14.73 -25.19 6.50
C ARG A 130 14.56 -23.76 6.97
N VAL A 131 14.07 -22.89 6.10
CA VAL A 131 13.71 -21.51 6.44
C VAL A 131 12.41 -21.54 7.26
N GLU A 132 12.48 -21.11 8.51
CA GLU A 132 11.32 -21.02 9.39
C GLU A 132 10.56 -19.71 9.18
N ARG A 133 11.29 -18.61 9.00
CA ARG A 133 10.74 -17.28 8.73
C ARG A 133 11.80 -16.38 8.09
N VAL A 134 11.38 -15.28 7.51
CA VAL A 134 12.31 -14.26 7.00
C VAL A 134 12.09 -12.95 7.72
N ASP A 135 13.18 -12.35 8.20
CA ASP A 135 13.18 -11.08 8.91
C ASP A 135 14.05 -10.07 8.14
N GLY A 136 13.38 -9.27 7.31
CA GLY A 136 14.02 -8.32 6.40
C GLY A 136 14.91 -9.01 5.36
N ILE A 137 16.23 -8.93 5.54
CA ILE A 137 17.24 -9.57 4.67
C ILE A 137 17.90 -10.79 5.32
N THR A 138 17.37 -11.25 6.45
CA THR A 138 17.92 -12.36 7.23
C THR A 138 16.93 -13.52 7.28
N LEU A 139 17.35 -14.67 6.76
CA LEU A 139 16.61 -15.93 6.84
C LEU A 139 16.83 -16.57 8.22
N TRP A 140 15.76 -16.88 8.93
CA TRP A 140 15.85 -17.70 10.15
C TRP A 140 15.77 -19.16 9.73
N ILE A 141 16.84 -19.91 9.94
CA ILE A 141 16.96 -21.29 9.47
C ILE A 141 17.19 -22.26 10.63
N LYS A 142 16.63 -23.45 10.49
CA LYS A 142 16.84 -24.59 11.40
C LYS A 142 17.36 -25.81 10.61
N PRO A 143 18.15 -26.68 11.24
CA PRO A 143 18.52 -27.95 10.61
C PRO A 143 17.23 -28.74 10.27
N GLU A 144 17.20 -29.34 9.07
CA GLU A 144 16.15 -30.29 8.67
C GLU A 144 16.18 -31.55 9.54
#